data_AF-A0A2V6X0F1-F1
#
_entry.id   AF-A0A2V6X0F1-F1
#
_cell.length_a   1.000
_cell.length_b   1.000
_cell.length_c   1.000
_cell.angle_alpha   90.00
_cell.angle_beta   90.00
_cell.angle_gamma   90.00
#
_symmetry.space_group_name_H-M   'P 1'
#
loop_
_entity.id
_entity.type
_entity.pdbx_description
1 polymer ?
#
loop_
_entity_poly.entity_id
_entity_poly.type
_entity_poly.pdbx_seq_one_letter_code
_entity_poly.pdbx_strand_id
1 'polypeptide(L)' 'MNLLERLAALIADELLRGETRAGQVRVRVRKLTPPLEGLTGTPGVELTRRR' A
#
# COMPACT_ATOMS: atom_id res chain seq x y z
N MET A 1 10.89 7.25 -4.48
CA MET A 1 9.67 6.51 -4.07
C MET A 1 9.69 5.18 -4.83
N ASN A 2 9.70 4.03 -4.15
CA ASN A 2 9.74 2.74 -4.86
C ASN A 2 8.33 2.35 -5.39
N LEU A 3 8.27 1.29 -6.20
CA LEU A 3 7.06 0.88 -6.92
C LEU A 3 5.91 0.43 -6.00
N LEU A 4 6.19 -0.14 -4.83
CA LEU A 4 5.16 -0.61 -3.89
C LEU A 4 4.44 0.56 -3.22
N GLU A 5 5.19 1.59 -2.83
CA GLU A 5 4.70 2.82 -2.24
C GLU A 5 3.81 3.56 -3.25
N ARG A 6 4.24 3.60 -4.52
CA ARG A 6 3.43 4.18 -5.60
C ARG A 6 2.13 3.39 -5.82
N LEU A 7 2.18 2.06 -5.84
CA LEU A 7 0.97 1.24 -5.95
C LEU A 7 0.02 1.48 -4.78
N ALA A 8 0.54 1.44 -3.55
CA ALA A 8 -0.24 1.70 -2.37
C ALA A 8 -0.87 3.11 -2.39
N ALA A 9 -0.16 4.11 -2.92
CA ALA A 9 -0.66 5.47 -3.05
C ALA A 9 -1.79 5.55 -4.09
N LEU A 10 -1.64 4.92 -5.25
CA LEU A 10 -2.70 4.87 -6.27
C LEU A 10 -3.97 4.22 -5.74
N ILE A 11 -3.85 3.10 -5.01
CA ILE A 11 -5.00 2.44 -4.38
C ILE A 11 -5.66 3.36 -3.35
N ALA A 12 -4.88 4.01 -2.49
CA ALA A 12 -5.43 4.90 -1.47
C ALA A 12 -6.14 6.12 -2.09
N ASP A 13 -5.55 6.72 -3.12
CA ASP A 13 -6.10 7.88 -3.80
C ASP A 13 -7.40 7.52 -4.54
N GLU A 14 -7.46 6.35 -5.19
CA GLU A 14 -8.67 5.86 -5.85
C GLU A 14 -9.80 5.59 -4.84
N LEU A 15 -9.48 4.93 -3.72
CA LEU A 15 -10.47 4.63 -2.67
C LEU A 15 -11.03 5.91 -2.03
N LEU A 16 -10.20 6.93 -1.85
CA LEU A 16 -10.63 8.22 -1.27
C LEU A 16 -11.43 9.10 -2.24
N ARG A 17 -11.16 8.99 -3.55
CA ARG A 17 -11.88 9.70 -4.63
C ARG A 17 -13.21 9.05 -4.98
N GLY A 18 -13.31 7.73 -4.89
CA GLY A 18 -14.54 6.99 -5.19
C GLY A 18 -15.70 7.34 -4.25
N GLU A 19 -16.85 6.72 -4.51
CA GLU A 19 -18.11 6.97 -3.76
C GLU A 19 -18.05 6.58 -2.28
N THR A 20 -16.92 6.04 -1.80
CA THR A 20 -16.76 5.70 -0.40
C THR A 20 -16.77 6.97 0.46
N ARG A 21 -17.53 6.99 1.56
CA ARG A 21 -17.50 8.09 2.54
C ARG A 21 -16.30 8.02 3.49
N ALA A 22 -15.26 7.27 3.14
CA ALA A 22 -14.10 7.08 4.01
C ALA A 22 -13.33 8.41 4.20
N GLY A 23 -13.18 8.85 5.45
CA GLY A 23 -12.32 9.98 5.81
C GLY A 23 -10.84 9.61 5.94
N GLN A 24 -10.55 8.30 6.02
CA GLN A 24 -9.20 7.74 6.09
C GLN A 24 -9.19 6.36 5.44
N VAL A 25 -8.10 6.06 4.72
CA VAL A 25 -7.81 4.74 4.17
C VAL A 25 -6.41 4.30 4.59
N ARG A 26 -6.27 3.03 4.99
CA ARG A 26 -4.99 2.38 5.28
C ARG A 26 -4.78 1.26 4.27
N VAL A 27 -3.69 1.31 3.51
CA VAL A 27 -3.35 0.34 2.48
C VAL A 27 -2.05 -0.37 2.86
N ARG A 28 -2.08 -1.70 2.90
CA ARG A 28 -0.90 -2.54 3.13
C ARG A 28 -0.63 -3.41 1.92
N VAL A 29 0.55 -3.29 1.33
CA VAL A 29 0.97 -4.09 0.17
C VAL A 29 2.14 -4.96 0.60
N ARG A 30 2.03 -6.28 0.40
CA ARG A 30 3.05 -7.27 0.77
C ARG A 30 3.55 -7.99 -0.48
N LYS A 31 4.86 -8.19 -0.59
CA LYS A 31 5.45 -9.10 -1.57
C LYS A 31 5.58 -10.47 -0.93
N LEU A 32 4.71 -11.40 -1.30
CA LEU A 32 4.70 -12.76 -0.75
C LEU A 32 5.93 -13.58 -1.17
N THR A 33 6.44 -13.32 -2.38
CA THR A 33 7.61 -13.96 -2.97
C THR A 33 8.65 -12.90 -3.38
N PRO A 34 9.29 -12.23 -2.41
CA PRO A 34 10.35 -11.28 -2.73
C PRO A 34 11.56 -12.01 -3.31
N PRO A 35 12.18 -11.52 -4.40
CA PRO A 35 13.38 -12.13 -4.97
C PRO A 35 14.62 -11.72 -4.16
N LEU A 36 14.62 -12.01 -2.85
CA LEU A 36 15.70 -11.69 -1.92
C LEU A 36 16.05 -12.95 -1.13
N GLU A 37 17.28 -13.42 -1.28
CA GLU A 37 17.80 -14.53 -0.48
C GLU A 37 17.97 -14.13 0.98
N GLY A 38 17.72 -15.07 1.89
CA GLY A 38 17.92 -14.88 3.33
C GLY A 38 16.95 -13.91 4.01
N LEU A 39 15.89 -13.48 3.32
CA LEU A 39 14.91 -12.58 3.92
C LEU A 39 13.97 -13.31 4.89
N THR A 40 14.04 -12.96 6.17
CA THR A 40 13.09 -13.45 7.18
C THR A 40 11.86 -12.54 7.23
N GLY A 41 10.69 -13.10 6.89
CA GLY A 41 9.41 -12.40 6.92
C GLY A 41 8.91 -11.95 5.54
N THR A 42 7.80 -11.22 5.50
CA THR A 42 7.18 -10.76 4.25
C THR A 42 7.34 -9.24 4.11
N PRO A 43 8.21 -8.77 3.20
CA PRO A 43 8.46 -7.36 3.02
C PRO A 43 7.24 -6.71 2.39
N GLY A 44 7.04 -5.45 2.71
CA GLY A 44 5.89 -4.71 2.24
C GLY A 44 5.95 -3.26 2.66
N VAL A 45 4.94 -2.53 2.24
CA VAL A 45 4.73 -1.14 2.61
C VAL A 45 3.34 -1.02 3.22
N GLU A 46 3.21 -0.06 4.11
CA GLU A 46 1.93 0.34 4.65
C GLU A 46 1.85 1.85 4.64
N LEU A 47 0.73 2.39 4.18
CA LEU A 47 0.47 3.82 4.24
C LEU A 47 -0.94 4.09 4.68
N THR A 48 -1.10 5.24 5.33
CA THR A 48 -2.39 5.78 5.74
C THR A 48 -2.56 7.14 5.09
N ARG A 49 -3.71 7.36 4.46
CA ARG A 49 -4.10 8.63 3.83
C ARG A 49 -5.44 9.09 4.38
N ARG A 50 -5.60 10.41 4.48
CA ARG A 50 -6.85 11.09 4.87
C ARG A 50 -7.24 12.06 3.75
N ARG A 51 -8.53 12.41 3.69
CA ARG A 51 -9.01 13.52 2.83
C ARG A 51 -8.40 14.84 3.26
#